data_AF-A0A3B5QWC8-F1
#
_entry.id   AF-A0A3B5QWC8-F1
#
_cell.length_a   1.000
_cell.length_b   1.000
_cell.length_c   1.000
_cell.angle_alpha   90.00
_cell.angle_beta   90.00
_cell.angle_gamma   90.00
#
_symmetry.space_group_name_H-M   'P 1'
#
loop_
_entity.id
_entity.type
_entity.pdbx_description
1 polymer ?
#
loop_
_entity_poly.entity_id
_entity_poly.type
_entity_poly.pdbx_seq_one_letter_code
_entity_poly.pdbx_strand_id
1 'polypeptide(L)'
;MASEESPPGEQVKRSSRRPQKKIGEVEDRTWAGHRALQAGRPQDALRCFKQALQAAVQLQDSRALRACSFNLGAAYVEAGRPGRGLDLLRRNRPGPKAERLPDLQFNTALAHNALGQYQEAVTHFQRAAQLYRSQGDGGSEGDACMELGRCCSRTQDWPQAVQSFLRAAESYKMASMLDSAAAALKEAGSHMVQSDLSNHDDISSVLTECLSLSSSIRDPSILGELYLSVGVAYCRIRCFQEAVSCLGRAVEPAAHRPPLLAKVLHNLGAALNAAGDFSSAVERHRLAARLYGSQGCRGDQARCFSNLAIACSHLGDDQEAAESFILALQGFRDTGDRLAEVQVCEHLAECYLRQKKLQKAVELYKQALSALSHCKEAEGVQDRLVERLTAALQLSLTATQRPRPHRPRPHLPQPHSSPGHQDVRKLDVARLAANQHLDEQRVESPGAKAEKSSGRQAAADPEGGVTPGRHLSEPPEELQQGELWLDRANPHTDSEASSPEQLESPPSCSGDLRKSGSPEASWRSCLCSLM
;
A
#
# COMPACT_ATOMS: atom_id res chain seq x y z
N MET A 1 -31.76 89.65 20.38
CA MET A 1 -31.67 88.27 20.90
C MET A 1 -32.65 87.44 20.08
N ALA A 2 -32.30 86.34 19.41
CA ALA A 2 -31.28 85.36 19.67
C ALA A 2 -30.67 84.82 18.36
N SER A 3 -29.40 84.43 18.45
CA SER A 3 -28.66 83.67 17.43
C SER A 3 -28.73 82.19 17.80
N GLU A 4 -29.15 81.32 16.88
CA GLU A 4 -29.15 79.86 17.07
C GLU A 4 -27.74 79.31 16.78
N GLU A 5 -27.03 78.92 17.85
CA GLU A 5 -25.85 78.06 17.77
C GLU A 5 -26.29 76.58 17.71
N SER A 6 -25.82 75.87 16.69
CA SER A 6 -25.97 74.41 16.55
C SER A 6 -25.02 73.67 17.52
N PRO A 7 -25.41 72.54 18.14
CA PRO A 7 -24.63 71.91 19.20
C PRO A 7 -23.41 71.10 18.66
N PRO A 8 -22.26 71.07 19.34
CA PRO A 8 -20.99 70.49 18.82
C PRO A 8 -20.89 68.95 18.89
N GLY A 9 -21.99 68.23 19.19
CA GLY A 9 -21.95 66.84 19.66
C GLY A 9 -22.00 65.72 18.61
N GLU A 10 -22.44 65.99 17.37
CA GLU A 10 -22.67 64.93 16.38
C GLU A 10 -21.46 64.58 15.50
N GLN A 11 -20.53 65.52 15.29
CA GLN A 11 -19.35 65.27 14.46
C GLN A 11 -18.30 64.39 15.16
N VAL A 12 -18.16 64.52 16.49
CA VAL A 12 -17.17 63.74 17.26
C VAL A 12 -17.55 62.25 17.33
N LYS A 13 -18.84 61.90 17.49
CA LYS A 13 -19.32 60.51 17.50
C LYS A 13 -19.28 59.82 16.12
N ARG A 14 -19.40 60.58 15.01
CA ARG A 14 -19.23 60.03 13.65
C ARG A 14 -17.77 59.75 13.30
N SER A 15 -16.83 60.51 13.88
CA SER A 15 -15.39 60.34 13.63
C SER A 15 -14.81 59.08 14.28
N SER A 16 -15.24 58.70 15.50
CA SER A 16 -14.77 57.49 16.19
C SER A 16 -15.39 56.19 15.67
N ARG A 17 -16.59 56.25 15.08
CA ARG A 17 -17.27 55.10 14.45
C ARG A 17 -16.62 54.65 13.15
N ARG A 18 -15.98 55.55 12.39
CA ARG A 18 -15.37 55.24 11.08
C ARG A 18 -14.13 54.32 11.19
N PRO A 19 -13.16 54.57 12.09
CA PRO A 19 -12.04 53.66 12.34
C PRO A 19 -12.50 52.31 12.90
N GLN A 20 -13.43 52.31 13.86
CA GLN A 20 -13.96 51.07 14.45
C GLN A 20 -14.66 50.18 13.42
N LYS A 21 -15.47 50.77 12.53
CA LYS A 21 -16.11 50.04 11.43
C LYS A 21 -15.08 49.43 10.47
N LYS A 22 -14.01 50.16 10.15
CA LYS A 22 -12.94 49.67 9.26
C LYS A 22 -12.07 48.60 9.89
N ILE A 23 -11.84 48.64 11.20
CA ILE A 23 -11.17 47.56 11.95
C ILE A 23 -12.01 46.28 11.87
N GLY A 24 -13.32 46.38 12.14
CA GLY A 24 -14.25 45.25 11.99
C GLY A 24 -14.25 44.68 10.57
N GLU A 25 -14.19 45.51 9.53
CA GLU A 25 -14.08 45.03 8.14
C GLU A 25 -12.80 44.22 7.86
N VAL A 26 -11.67 44.58 8.48
CA VAL A 26 -10.40 43.85 8.32
C VAL A 26 -10.47 42.51 9.04
N GLU A 27 -11.07 42.48 10.23
CA GLU A 27 -11.31 41.27 11.02
C GLU A 27 -12.27 40.30 10.33
N ASP A 28 -13.43 40.80 9.88
CA ASP A 28 -14.46 40.00 9.20
C ASP A 28 -13.91 39.33 7.93
N ARG A 29 -13.17 40.09 7.12
CA ARG A 29 -12.55 39.57 5.89
C ARG A 29 -11.44 38.58 6.20
N THR A 30 -10.65 38.81 7.24
CA THR A 30 -9.61 37.86 7.67
C THR A 30 -10.24 36.55 8.15
N TRP A 31 -11.32 36.62 8.93
CA TRP A 31 -12.04 35.45 9.40
C TRP A 31 -12.75 34.69 8.28
N ALA A 32 -13.32 35.41 7.30
CA ALA A 32 -13.84 34.81 6.08
C ALA A 32 -12.75 34.09 5.26
N GLY A 33 -11.54 34.65 5.20
CA GLY A 33 -10.38 34.01 4.57
C GLY A 33 -9.98 32.70 5.27
N HIS A 34 -9.89 32.72 6.60
CA HIS A 34 -9.59 31.52 7.40
C HIS A 34 -10.62 30.41 7.19
N ARG A 35 -11.92 30.76 7.24
CA ARG A 35 -13.01 29.80 6.96
C ARG A 35 -12.95 29.25 5.53
N ALA A 36 -12.58 30.07 4.55
CA ALA A 36 -12.44 29.62 3.18
C ALA A 36 -11.30 28.59 3.03
N LEU A 37 -10.15 28.80 3.69
CA LEU A 37 -9.07 27.80 3.73
C LEU A 37 -9.48 26.52 4.44
N GLN A 38 -10.15 26.62 5.60
CA GLN A 38 -10.69 25.45 6.30
C GLN A 38 -11.68 24.65 5.45
N ALA A 39 -12.42 25.32 4.57
CA ALA A 39 -13.35 24.71 3.63
C ALA A 39 -12.68 24.23 2.32
N GLY A 40 -11.35 24.26 2.21
CA GLY A 40 -10.63 23.83 1.00
C GLY A 40 -10.83 24.76 -0.21
N ARG A 41 -11.15 26.04 0.01
CA ARG A 41 -11.39 27.03 -1.05
C ARG A 41 -10.30 28.10 -1.06
N PRO A 42 -9.08 27.78 -1.54
CA PRO A 42 -7.93 28.69 -1.48
C PRO A 42 -8.11 29.94 -2.35
N GLN A 43 -8.84 29.86 -3.46
CA GLN A 43 -9.14 31.03 -4.31
C GLN A 43 -10.05 32.05 -3.60
N ASP A 44 -11.06 31.57 -2.87
CA ASP A 44 -11.94 32.42 -2.07
C ASP A 44 -11.15 33.07 -0.92
N ALA A 45 -10.28 32.28 -0.27
CA ALA A 45 -9.41 32.78 0.78
C ALA A 45 -8.49 33.90 0.28
N LEU A 46 -7.85 33.71 -0.88
CA LEU A 46 -7.04 34.75 -1.53
C LEU A 46 -7.82 36.04 -1.78
N ARG A 47 -9.08 35.93 -2.21
CA ARG A 47 -9.95 37.11 -2.41
C ARG A 47 -10.20 37.82 -1.09
N CYS A 48 -10.58 37.09 -0.04
CA CYS A 48 -10.83 37.63 1.30
C CYS A 48 -9.58 38.31 1.89
N PHE A 49 -8.41 37.67 1.84
CA PHE A 49 -7.17 38.24 2.38
C PHE A 49 -6.66 39.44 1.58
N LYS A 50 -6.86 39.47 0.25
CA LYS A 50 -6.57 40.68 -0.55
C LYS A 50 -7.43 41.86 -0.12
N GLN A 51 -8.72 41.64 0.09
CA GLN A 51 -9.62 42.68 0.56
C GLN A 51 -9.30 43.12 1.99
N ALA A 52 -8.92 42.18 2.87
CA ALA A 52 -8.46 42.48 4.23
C ALA A 52 -7.19 43.36 4.20
N LEU A 53 -6.22 43.02 3.36
CA LEU A 53 -5.00 43.81 3.19
C LEU A 53 -5.30 45.21 2.65
N GLN A 54 -6.19 45.34 1.66
CA GLN A 54 -6.62 46.63 1.13
C GLN A 54 -7.28 47.51 2.21
N ALA A 55 -8.14 46.93 3.04
CA ALA A 55 -8.76 47.64 4.15
C ALA A 55 -7.74 48.01 5.24
N ALA A 56 -6.75 47.15 5.52
CA ALA A 56 -5.65 47.45 6.44
C ALA A 56 -4.77 48.61 5.96
N VAL A 57 -4.51 48.73 4.64
CA VAL A 57 -3.81 49.90 4.06
C VAL A 57 -4.56 51.20 4.36
N GLN A 58 -5.89 51.18 4.29
CA GLN A 58 -6.70 52.37 4.59
C GLN A 58 -6.73 52.74 6.08
N LEU A 59 -6.42 51.80 6.98
CA LEU A 59 -6.32 52.04 8.42
C LEU A 59 -4.98 52.64 8.82
N GLN A 60 -3.95 52.55 7.97
CA GLN A 60 -2.56 52.91 8.28
C GLN A 60 -2.00 52.22 9.53
N ASP A 61 -2.60 51.10 9.94
CA ASP A 61 -2.11 50.30 11.06
C ASP A 61 -1.05 49.31 10.58
N SER A 62 0.19 49.53 11.00
CA SER A 62 1.33 48.67 10.65
C SER A 62 1.17 47.23 11.15
N ARG A 63 0.45 46.99 12.26
CA ARG A 63 0.21 45.65 12.80
C ARG A 63 -0.79 44.89 11.94
N ALA A 64 -1.93 45.50 11.62
CA ALA A 64 -2.92 44.91 10.72
C ALA A 64 -2.35 44.65 9.33
N LEU A 65 -1.54 45.58 8.80
CA LEU A 65 -0.85 45.42 7.51
C LEU A 65 0.06 44.18 7.48
N ARG A 66 0.90 44.01 8.50
CA ARG A 66 1.78 42.81 8.61
C ARG A 66 0.96 41.53 8.71
N ALA A 67 -0.06 41.50 9.57
CA ALA A 67 -0.91 40.32 9.75
C ALA A 67 -1.65 39.92 8.46
N CYS A 68 -2.26 40.89 7.77
CA CYS A 68 -2.95 40.64 6.51
C CYS A 68 -1.97 40.23 5.39
N SER A 69 -0.78 40.84 5.33
CA SER A 69 0.24 40.46 4.35
C SER A 69 0.77 39.05 4.60
N PHE A 70 0.96 38.67 5.87
CA PHE A 70 1.36 37.32 6.27
C PHE A 70 0.29 36.28 5.85
N ASN A 71 -0.97 36.52 6.23
CA ASN A 71 -2.09 35.62 5.87
C ASN A 71 -2.26 35.48 4.36
N LEU A 72 -2.07 36.57 3.61
CA LEU A 72 -2.11 36.53 2.16
C LEU A 72 -0.94 35.72 1.58
N GLY A 73 0.27 35.87 2.14
CA GLY A 73 1.44 35.07 1.74
C GLY A 73 1.22 33.58 1.97
N ALA A 74 0.73 33.21 3.15
CA ALA A 74 0.35 31.85 3.51
C ALA A 74 -0.71 31.29 2.57
N ALA A 75 -1.79 32.04 2.31
CA ALA A 75 -2.85 31.64 1.38
C ALA A 75 -2.38 31.47 -0.08
N TYR A 76 -1.32 32.19 -0.51
CA TYR A 76 -0.73 31.96 -1.82
C TYR A 76 0.03 30.64 -1.91
N VAL A 77 0.68 30.21 -0.82
CA VAL A 77 1.32 28.88 -0.75
C VAL A 77 0.25 27.80 -0.88
N GLU A 78 -0.81 27.87 -0.08
CA GLU A 78 -1.97 26.97 -0.14
C GLU A 78 -2.64 26.91 -1.52
N ALA A 79 -2.70 28.06 -2.22
CA ALA A 79 -3.30 28.14 -3.54
C ALA A 79 -2.38 27.63 -4.68
N GLY A 80 -1.26 26.96 -4.37
CA GLY A 80 -0.33 26.45 -5.36
C GLY A 80 0.49 27.54 -6.06
N ARG A 81 0.66 28.72 -5.42
CA ARG A 81 1.43 29.85 -5.95
C ARG A 81 2.58 30.23 -5.00
N PRO A 82 3.48 29.29 -4.67
CA PRO A 82 4.44 29.43 -3.58
C PRO A 82 5.45 30.56 -3.80
N GLY A 83 5.84 30.87 -5.04
CA GLY A 83 6.76 32.00 -5.31
C GLY A 83 6.18 33.36 -4.86
N ARG A 84 4.91 33.63 -5.14
CA ARG A 84 4.24 34.86 -4.67
C ARG A 84 4.03 34.86 -3.15
N GLY A 85 3.75 33.68 -2.58
CA GLY A 85 3.65 33.51 -1.14
C GLY A 85 4.97 33.85 -0.44
N LEU A 86 6.06 33.26 -0.93
CA LEU A 86 7.42 33.46 -0.43
C LEU A 86 7.84 34.94 -0.48
N ASP A 87 7.55 35.64 -1.58
CA ASP A 87 7.84 37.08 -1.70
C ASP A 87 7.15 37.91 -0.60
N LEU A 88 5.89 37.59 -0.29
CA LEU A 88 5.14 38.28 0.76
C LEU A 88 5.63 37.90 2.15
N LEU A 89 5.97 36.64 2.38
CA LEU A 89 6.50 36.16 3.66
C LEU A 89 7.87 36.77 3.95
N ARG A 90 8.80 36.81 2.98
CA ARG A 90 10.13 37.42 3.14
C ARG A 90 10.09 38.91 3.46
N ARG A 91 9.09 39.63 2.95
CA ARG A 91 8.88 41.06 3.23
C ARG A 91 8.27 41.30 4.61
N ASN A 92 7.68 40.30 5.24
CA ASN A 92 7.15 40.41 6.59
C ASN A 92 8.28 40.37 7.62
N ARG A 93 8.59 41.53 8.20
CA ARG A 93 9.50 41.61 9.34
C ARG A 93 8.74 41.31 10.65
N PRO A 94 9.25 40.43 11.52
CA PRO A 94 8.65 40.19 12.82
C PRO A 94 8.58 41.51 13.62
N GLY A 95 7.48 41.69 14.36
CA GLY A 95 7.33 42.84 15.25
C GLY A 95 8.28 42.78 16.45
N PRO A 96 8.30 43.82 17.30
CA PRO A 96 9.26 43.94 18.41
C PRO A 96 9.21 42.79 19.42
N LYS A 97 8.07 42.11 19.57
CA LYS A 97 7.93 40.94 20.45
C LYS A 97 8.26 39.61 19.78
N ALA A 98 8.47 39.59 18.47
CA ALA A 98 8.75 38.40 17.65
C ALA A 98 7.82 37.18 17.87
N GLU A 99 6.64 37.37 18.47
CA GLU A 99 5.71 36.28 18.86
C GLU A 99 5.34 35.37 17.68
N ARG A 100 5.25 35.93 16.46
CA ARG A 100 4.85 35.25 15.22
C ARG A 100 6.02 34.78 14.34
N LEU A 101 7.24 34.85 14.88
CA LEU A 101 8.42 34.38 14.17
C LEU A 101 8.37 32.86 13.86
N PRO A 102 7.89 31.97 14.74
CA PRO A 102 7.76 30.54 14.41
C PRO A 102 6.85 30.30 13.19
N ASP A 103 5.65 30.89 13.17
CA ASP A 103 4.68 30.73 12.06
C ASP A 103 5.22 31.26 10.73
N LEU A 104 6.00 32.35 10.79
CA LEU A 104 6.70 32.88 9.62
C LEU A 104 7.76 31.91 9.10
N GLN A 105 8.55 31.30 9.97
CA GLN A 105 9.53 30.28 9.59
C GLN A 105 8.83 29.06 8.99
N PHE A 106 7.75 28.58 9.63
CA PHE A 106 6.98 27.44 9.16
C PHE A 106 6.39 27.66 7.76
N ASN A 107 5.68 28.77 7.54
CA ASN A 107 5.11 29.06 6.22
C ASN A 107 6.16 29.35 5.15
N THR A 108 7.30 29.93 5.54
CA THR A 108 8.43 30.13 4.61
C THR A 108 9.01 28.77 4.20
N ALA A 109 9.11 27.82 5.13
CA ALA A 109 9.51 26.45 4.85
C ALA A 109 8.53 25.75 3.90
N LEU A 110 7.22 25.89 4.12
CA LEU A 110 6.19 25.36 3.21
C LEU A 110 6.33 25.93 1.79
N ALA A 111 6.59 27.23 1.66
CA ALA A 111 6.79 27.85 0.37
C ALA A 111 8.03 27.31 -0.35
N HIS A 112 9.14 27.13 0.37
CA HIS A 112 10.36 26.51 -0.16
C HIS A 112 10.13 25.04 -0.56
N ASN A 113 9.45 24.25 0.28
CA ASN A 113 9.10 22.86 0.00
C ASN A 113 8.26 22.75 -1.28
N ALA A 114 7.26 23.61 -1.45
CA ALA A 114 6.41 23.66 -2.64
C ALA A 114 7.16 24.13 -3.91
N LEU A 115 8.30 24.80 -3.78
CA LEU A 115 9.19 25.16 -4.89
C LEU A 115 10.24 24.09 -5.21
N GLY A 116 10.28 22.97 -4.46
CA GLY A 116 11.32 21.95 -4.57
C GLY A 116 12.66 22.35 -3.96
N GLN A 117 12.69 23.46 -3.21
CA GLN A 117 13.88 23.99 -2.52
C GLN A 117 13.99 23.31 -1.15
N TYR A 118 14.30 22.01 -1.15
CA TYR A 118 14.22 21.17 0.05
C TYR A 118 15.23 21.53 1.13
N GLN A 119 16.44 21.97 0.75
CA GLN A 119 17.46 22.37 1.72
C GLN A 119 17.03 23.62 2.49
N GLU A 120 16.51 24.63 1.80
CA GLU A 120 15.96 25.82 2.44
C GLU A 120 14.74 25.47 3.30
N ALA A 121 13.85 24.60 2.82
CA ALA A 121 12.71 24.13 3.60
C ALA A 121 13.14 23.48 4.92
N VAL A 122 14.11 22.57 4.88
CA VAL A 122 14.70 21.90 6.06
C VAL A 122 15.21 22.93 7.07
N THR A 123 15.99 23.93 6.63
CA THR A 123 16.52 24.96 7.55
C THR A 123 15.41 25.76 8.23
N HIS A 124 14.38 26.15 7.47
CA HIS A 124 13.27 26.93 7.99
C HIS A 124 12.36 26.10 8.92
N PHE A 125 12.10 24.82 8.62
CA PHE A 125 11.35 23.94 9.52
C PHE A 125 12.10 23.66 10.83
N GLN A 126 13.41 23.38 10.76
CA GLN A 126 14.23 23.24 11.96
C GLN A 126 14.17 24.49 12.84
N ARG A 127 14.22 25.67 12.22
CA ARG A 127 14.11 26.94 12.95
C ARG A 127 12.72 27.13 13.56
N ALA A 128 11.65 26.81 12.82
CA ALA A 128 10.29 26.86 13.33
C ALA A 128 10.12 25.93 14.55
N ALA A 129 10.55 24.67 14.45
CA ALA A 129 10.48 23.69 15.53
C ALA A 129 11.21 24.16 16.80
N GLN A 130 12.43 24.72 16.66
CA GLN A 130 13.17 25.29 17.79
C GLN A 130 12.42 26.45 18.46
N LEU A 131 11.78 27.32 17.67
CA LEU A 131 11.05 28.47 18.18
C LEU A 131 9.75 28.04 18.87
N TYR A 132 8.96 27.13 18.29
CA TYR A 132 7.77 26.57 18.94
C TYR A 132 8.11 25.90 20.27
N ARG A 133 9.21 25.12 20.31
CA ARG A 133 9.73 24.53 21.55
C ARG A 133 9.98 25.59 22.62
N SER A 134 10.66 26.68 22.26
CA SER A 134 10.97 27.76 23.20
C SER A 134 9.73 28.47 23.75
N GLN A 135 8.60 28.37 23.05
CA GLN A 135 7.30 28.90 23.46
C GLN A 135 6.46 27.88 24.24
N GLY A 136 6.90 26.63 24.35
CA GLY A 136 6.13 25.53 24.95
C GLY A 136 4.99 25.03 24.08
N ASP A 137 4.97 25.37 22.78
CA ASP A 137 3.96 24.90 21.83
C ASP A 137 4.39 23.56 21.21
N GLY A 138 4.16 22.47 21.96
CA GLY A 138 4.49 21.11 21.53
C GLY A 138 3.68 20.63 20.32
N GLY A 139 2.48 21.18 20.10
CA GLY A 139 1.65 20.84 18.94
C GLY A 139 2.28 21.36 17.65
N SER A 140 2.56 22.66 17.61
CA SER A 140 3.20 23.29 16.45
C SER A 140 4.66 22.86 16.25
N GLU A 141 5.39 22.57 17.33
CA GLU A 141 6.70 21.90 17.21
C GLU A 141 6.56 20.54 16.52
N GLY A 142 5.57 19.74 16.93
CA GLY A 142 5.27 18.46 16.32
C GLY A 142 4.99 18.59 14.84
N ASP A 143 4.14 19.53 14.44
CA ASP A 143 3.81 19.80 13.04
C ASP A 143 5.07 20.19 12.24
N ALA A 144 5.91 21.09 12.77
CA ALA A 144 7.18 21.46 12.13
C ALA A 144 8.13 20.28 11.97
N CYS A 145 8.20 19.38 12.96
CA CYS A 145 9.06 18.20 12.91
C CYS A 145 8.51 17.13 11.94
N MET A 146 7.18 16.97 11.85
CA MET A 146 6.55 16.10 10.84
C MET A 146 6.89 16.55 9.43
N GLU A 147 6.78 17.85 9.18
CA GLU A 147 7.08 18.46 7.88
C GLU A 147 8.56 18.36 7.52
N LEU A 148 9.42 18.61 8.50
CA LEU A 148 10.86 18.39 8.38
C LEU A 148 11.17 16.94 7.99
N GLY A 149 10.56 15.97 8.67
CA GLY A 149 10.74 14.54 8.39
C GLY A 149 10.36 14.20 6.96
N ARG A 150 9.18 14.65 6.50
CA ARG A 150 8.71 14.47 5.12
C ARG A 150 9.64 15.08 4.08
N CYS A 151 10.22 16.25 4.36
CA CYS A 151 11.20 16.87 3.47
C CYS A 151 12.47 16.02 3.36
N CYS A 152 12.99 15.53 4.49
CA CYS A 152 14.17 14.67 4.54
C CYS A 152 13.93 13.33 3.82
N SER A 153 12.73 12.75 3.96
CA SER A 153 12.34 11.53 3.23
C SER A 153 12.37 11.73 1.71
N ARG A 154 11.95 12.91 1.21
CA ARG A 154 12.00 13.23 -0.22
C ARG A 154 13.43 13.35 -0.74
N THR A 155 14.34 13.86 0.08
CA THR A 155 15.77 13.93 -0.24
C THR A 155 16.52 12.64 0.11
N GLN A 156 15.82 11.58 0.52
CA GLN A 156 16.36 10.28 0.94
C GLN A 156 17.38 10.37 2.10
N ASP A 157 17.29 11.42 2.92
CA ASP A 157 18.03 11.50 4.18
C ASP A 157 17.24 10.79 5.27
N TRP A 158 17.29 9.45 5.23
CA TRP A 158 16.55 8.60 6.16
C TRP A 158 16.88 8.83 7.63
N PRO A 159 18.16 8.97 8.04
CA PRO A 159 18.50 9.26 9.44
C PRO A 159 17.84 10.54 9.95
N GLN A 160 17.93 11.63 9.18
CA GLN A 160 17.33 12.90 9.59
C GLN A 160 15.80 12.83 9.56
N ALA A 161 15.21 12.09 8.61
CA ALA A 161 13.77 11.87 8.55
C ALA A 161 13.25 11.15 9.80
N VAL A 162 13.86 10.01 10.16
CA VAL A 162 13.49 9.22 11.34
C VAL A 162 13.64 10.06 12.61
N GLN A 163 14.76 10.76 12.79
CA GLN A 163 14.97 11.64 13.96
C GLN A 163 13.88 12.72 14.06
N SER A 164 13.49 13.30 12.93
CA SER A 164 12.45 14.34 12.88
C SER A 164 11.08 13.78 13.25
N PHE A 165 10.71 12.59 12.76
CA PHE A 165 9.46 11.93 13.13
C PHE A 165 9.41 11.52 14.61
N LEU A 166 10.50 10.98 15.17
CA LEU A 166 10.59 10.66 16.60
C LEU A 166 10.44 11.91 17.47
N ARG A 167 11.11 13.01 17.10
CA ARG A 167 10.96 14.30 17.78
C ARG A 167 9.53 14.85 17.66
N ALA A 168 8.88 14.66 16.52
CA ALA A 168 7.49 15.04 16.36
C ALA A 168 6.58 14.25 17.31
N ALA A 169 6.78 12.93 17.41
CA ALA A 169 6.05 12.08 18.33
C ALA A 169 6.20 12.51 19.79
N GLU A 170 7.42 12.82 20.24
CA GLU A 170 7.68 13.36 21.57
C GLU A 170 6.95 14.69 21.82
N SER A 171 7.03 15.61 20.87
CA SER A 171 6.40 16.94 20.97
C SER A 171 4.87 16.84 21.05
N TYR A 172 4.27 15.98 20.22
CA TYR A 172 2.84 15.68 20.28
C TYR A 172 2.43 14.99 21.59
N LYS A 173 3.23 14.06 22.12
CA LYS A 173 2.99 13.44 23.44
C LYS A 173 2.96 14.50 24.55
N MET A 174 3.91 15.43 24.55
CA MET A 174 3.93 16.55 25.50
C MET A 174 2.70 17.46 25.36
N ALA A 175 2.18 17.62 24.14
CA ALA A 175 0.94 18.36 23.85
C ALA A 175 -0.34 17.54 24.06
N SER A 176 -0.27 16.29 24.54
CA SER A 176 -1.40 15.37 24.67
C SER A 176 -2.15 15.06 23.36
N MET A 177 -1.48 15.25 22.22
CA MET A 177 -2.00 14.95 20.87
C MET A 177 -1.63 13.52 20.45
N LEU A 178 -2.17 12.53 21.17
CA LEU A 178 -1.75 11.13 21.04
C LEU A 178 -1.97 10.53 19.64
N ASP A 179 -3.05 10.92 18.95
CA ASP A 179 -3.31 10.49 17.56
C ASP A 179 -2.19 10.94 16.60
N SER A 180 -1.71 12.18 16.77
CA SER A 180 -0.63 12.73 15.97
C SER A 180 0.72 12.11 16.34
N ALA A 181 0.93 11.80 17.63
CA ALA A 181 2.10 11.04 18.07
C ALA A 181 2.14 9.63 17.46
N ALA A 182 1.02 8.92 17.42
CA ALA A 182 0.91 7.60 16.78
C ALA A 182 1.23 7.70 15.28
N ALA A 183 0.69 8.70 14.59
CA ALA A 183 0.99 8.93 13.18
C ALA A 183 2.48 9.21 12.93
N ALA A 184 3.14 9.98 13.81
CA ALA A 184 4.56 10.27 13.74
C ALA A 184 5.43 9.00 13.96
N LEU A 185 5.10 8.18 14.97
CA LEU A 185 5.81 6.92 15.23
C LEU A 185 5.63 5.92 14.08
N LYS A 186 4.44 5.86 13.48
CA LYS A 186 4.17 5.06 12.28
C LYS A 186 5.08 5.47 11.11
N GLU A 187 5.22 6.78 10.86
CA GLU A 187 6.16 7.27 9.84
C GLU A 187 7.61 6.92 10.20
N ALA A 188 8.04 7.13 11.45
CA ALA A 188 9.39 6.78 11.90
C ALA A 188 9.70 5.29 11.64
N GLY A 189 8.84 4.38 12.09
CA GLY A 189 9.01 2.94 11.90
C GLY A 189 9.07 2.53 10.42
N SER A 190 8.20 3.10 9.57
CA SER A 190 8.25 2.84 8.12
C SER A 190 9.57 3.26 7.49
N HIS A 191 10.14 4.40 7.91
CA HIS A 191 11.41 4.92 7.37
C HIS A 191 12.62 4.18 7.93
N MET A 192 12.59 3.75 9.19
CA MET A 192 13.62 2.87 9.77
C MET A 192 13.74 1.58 8.96
N VAL A 193 12.60 0.95 8.64
CA VAL A 193 12.53 -0.26 7.81
C VAL A 193 13.01 -0.02 6.37
N GLN A 194 12.81 1.18 5.81
CA GLN A 194 13.25 1.49 4.45
C GLN A 194 14.74 1.80 4.36
N SER A 195 15.33 2.33 5.43
CA SER A 195 16.73 2.76 5.45
C SER A 195 17.72 1.61 5.61
N ASP A 196 17.28 0.46 6.13
CA ASP A 196 18.13 -0.67 6.59
C ASP A 196 19.22 -0.26 7.61
N LEU A 197 19.16 0.95 8.17
CA LEU A 197 20.13 1.46 9.14
C LEU A 197 19.78 1.12 10.59
N SER A 198 18.53 0.76 10.86
CA SER A 198 18.04 0.44 12.20
C SER A 198 17.99 -1.07 12.41
N ASN A 199 18.39 -1.54 13.59
CA ASN A 199 18.22 -2.94 13.93
C ASN A 199 16.71 -3.27 14.11
N HIS A 200 16.37 -4.56 14.05
CA HIS A 200 14.98 -5.00 14.18
C HIS A 200 14.36 -4.70 15.56
N ASP A 201 15.17 -4.61 16.62
CA ASP A 201 14.71 -4.35 17.99
C ASP A 201 14.24 -2.89 18.15
N ASP A 202 15.01 -1.94 17.62
CA ASP A 202 14.68 -0.51 17.62
C ASP A 202 13.39 -0.27 16.83
N ILE A 203 13.26 -0.90 15.66
CA ILE A 203 12.05 -0.84 14.84
C ILE A 203 10.87 -1.40 15.65
N SER A 204 11.02 -2.60 16.22
CA SER A 204 9.98 -3.25 17.01
C SER A 204 9.54 -2.41 18.20
N SER A 205 10.47 -1.71 18.86
CA SER A 205 10.19 -0.80 19.97
C SER A 205 9.32 0.38 19.53
N VAL A 206 9.70 1.06 18.44
CA VAL A 206 8.94 2.19 17.88
C VAL A 206 7.53 1.76 17.42
N LEU A 207 7.43 0.60 16.76
CA LEU A 207 6.13 0.05 16.32
C LEU A 207 5.24 -0.34 17.51
N THR A 208 5.81 -0.92 18.56
CA THR A 208 5.07 -1.28 19.78
C THR A 208 4.57 -0.04 20.51
N GLU A 209 5.41 0.99 20.62
CA GLU A 209 5.00 2.28 21.18
C GLU A 209 3.87 2.90 20.34
N CYS A 210 3.99 2.88 19.00
CA CYS A 210 2.94 3.33 18.10
C CYS A 210 1.60 2.63 18.37
N LEU A 211 1.62 1.30 18.53
CA LEU A 211 0.41 0.52 18.81
C LEU A 211 -0.17 0.78 20.20
N SER A 212 0.65 1.15 21.19
CA SER A 212 0.17 1.51 22.53
C SER A 212 -0.73 2.75 22.51
N LEU A 213 -0.53 3.64 21.54
CA LEU A 213 -1.32 4.86 21.34
C LEU A 213 -2.62 4.63 20.54
N SER A 214 -2.83 3.44 19.98
CA SER A 214 -3.97 3.15 19.11
C SER A 214 -5.35 3.37 19.76
N SER A 215 -5.44 3.25 21.09
CA SER A 215 -6.69 3.48 21.85
C SER A 215 -7.14 4.94 21.88
N SER A 216 -6.24 5.88 21.58
CA SER A 216 -6.57 7.31 21.50
C SER A 216 -7.31 7.68 20.21
N ILE A 217 -7.11 6.89 19.15
CA ILE A 217 -7.64 7.15 17.81
C ILE A 217 -9.09 6.67 17.72
N ARG A 218 -10.00 7.63 17.53
CA ARG A 218 -11.45 7.35 17.44
C ARG A 218 -11.94 7.09 16.02
N ASP A 219 -11.24 7.61 15.02
CA ASP A 219 -11.61 7.45 13.62
C ASP A 219 -11.20 6.06 13.12
N PRO A 220 -12.17 5.18 12.75
CA PRO A 220 -11.86 3.83 12.29
C PRO A 220 -11.00 3.80 11.02
N SER A 221 -11.14 4.81 10.14
CA SER A 221 -10.33 4.90 8.94
C SER A 221 -8.85 5.14 9.26
N ILE A 222 -8.58 6.11 10.15
CA ILE A 222 -7.21 6.42 10.58
C ILE A 222 -6.62 5.21 11.30
N LEU A 223 -7.42 4.56 12.16
CA LEU A 223 -7.00 3.38 12.90
C LEU A 223 -6.67 2.19 11.98
N GLY A 224 -7.49 1.96 10.95
CA GLY A 224 -7.25 0.93 9.93
C GLY A 224 -5.96 1.19 9.12
N GLU A 225 -5.71 2.44 8.73
CA GLU A 225 -4.47 2.83 8.03
C GLU A 225 -3.22 2.69 8.92
N LEU A 226 -3.35 3.01 10.21
CA LEU A 226 -2.28 2.83 11.20
C LEU A 226 -1.89 1.36 11.30
N TYR A 227 -2.85 0.48 11.58
CA TYR A 227 -2.59 -0.96 11.72
C TYR A 227 -2.10 -1.60 10.42
N LEU A 228 -2.61 -1.15 9.27
CA LEU A 228 -2.09 -1.58 7.96
C LEU A 228 -0.60 -1.25 7.83
N SER A 229 -0.23 -0.01 8.11
CA SER A 229 1.16 0.47 7.95
C SER A 229 2.12 -0.23 8.91
N VAL A 230 1.74 -0.33 10.19
CA VAL A 230 2.53 -1.02 11.21
C VAL A 230 2.64 -2.52 10.92
N GLY A 231 1.54 -3.15 10.48
CA GLY A 231 1.55 -4.56 10.09
C GLY A 231 2.47 -4.86 8.92
N VAL A 232 2.50 -3.99 7.90
CA VAL A 232 3.45 -4.08 6.78
C VAL A 232 4.90 -3.91 7.26
N ALA A 233 5.15 -2.99 8.20
CA ALA A 233 6.47 -2.82 8.79
C ALA A 233 6.94 -4.09 9.53
N TYR A 234 6.06 -4.71 10.33
CA TYR A 234 6.36 -6.00 10.97
C TYR A 234 6.67 -7.13 9.96
N CYS A 235 5.92 -7.21 8.85
CA CYS A 235 6.23 -8.17 7.77
C CYS A 235 7.66 -7.98 7.22
N ARG A 236 8.10 -6.73 7.03
CA ARG A 236 9.42 -6.42 6.48
C ARG A 236 10.55 -6.80 7.42
N ILE A 237 10.36 -6.64 8.73
CA ILE A 237 11.32 -7.11 9.75
C ILE A 237 11.13 -8.59 10.15
N ARG A 238 10.34 -9.35 9.40
CA ARG A 238 10.09 -10.80 9.59
C ARG A 238 9.37 -11.17 10.89
N CYS A 239 8.78 -10.21 11.59
CA CYS A 239 7.91 -10.43 12.74
C CYS A 239 6.48 -10.80 12.29
N PHE A 240 6.33 -12.00 11.71
CA PHE A 240 5.10 -12.38 11.01
C PHE A 240 3.90 -12.56 11.94
N GLN A 241 4.09 -13.01 13.18
CA GLN A 241 2.99 -13.18 14.13
C GLN A 241 2.43 -11.83 14.58
N GLU A 242 3.31 -10.87 14.85
CA GLU A 242 2.97 -9.48 15.16
C GLU A 242 2.28 -8.81 13.97
N ALA A 243 2.75 -9.06 12.75
CA ALA A 243 2.13 -8.58 11.53
C ALA A 243 0.70 -9.12 11.36
N VAL A 244 0.49 -10.44 11.52
CA VAL A 244 -0.84 -11.07 11.44
C VAL A 244 -1.78 -10.49 12.49
N SER A 245 -1.32 -10.32 13.74
CA SER A 245 -2.10 -9.72 14.82
C SER A 245 -2.51 -8.28 14.48
N CYS A 246 -1.55 -7.46 14.04
CA CYS A 246 -1.77 -6.06 13.70
C CYS A 246 -2.72 -5.92 12.50
N LEU A 247 -2.49 -6.65 11.41
CA LEU A 247 -3.33 -6.63 10.21
C LEU A 247 -4.72 -7.22 10.49
N GLY A 248 -4.85 -8.18 11.40
CA GLY A 248 -6.13 -8.67 11.90
C GLY A 248 -6.94 -7.57 12.58
N ARG A 249 -6.31 -6.75 13.43
CA ARG A 249 -6.93 -5.57 14.06
C ARG A 249 -7.34 -4.48 13.05
N ALA A 250 -6.75 -4.47 11.86
CA ALA A 250 -7.09 -3.51 10.80
C ALA A 250 -8.39 -3.86 10.04
N VAL A 251 -8.88 -5.10 10.12
CA VAL A 251 -10.01 -5.58 9.30
C VAL A 251 -11.31 -4.88 9.64
N GLU A 252 -11.66 -4.79 10.92
CA GLU A 252 -12.91 -4.16 11.37
C GLU A 252 -12.91 -2.64 11.10
N PRO A 253 -11.86 -1.88 11.46
CA PRO A 253 -11.82 -0.45 11.18
C PRO A 253 -11.85 -0.12 9.67
N ALA A 254 -11.37 -1.04 8.83
CA ALA A 254 -11.41 -0.92 7.38
C ALA A 254 -12.73 -1.36 6.73
N ALA A 255 -13.65 -2.00 7.47
CA ALA A 255 -14.81 -2.71 6.90
C ALA A 255 -15.72 -1.82 6.04
N HIS A 256 -15.88 -0.55 6.43
CA HIS A 256 -16.72 0.43 5.73
C HIS A 256 -16.00 1.17 4.58
N ARG A 257 -14.75 0.82 4.28
CA ARG A 257 -13.96 1.40 3.20
C ARG A 257 -13.40 0.30 2.31
N PRO A 258 -14.15 -0.16 1.29
CA PRO A 258 -13.75 -1.29 0.44
C PRO A 258 -12.31 -1.20 -0.13
N PRO A 259 -11.80 -0.02 -0.55
CA PRO A 259 -10.41 0.09 -1.00
C PRO A 259 -9.38 -0.16 0.10
N LEU A 260 -9.64 0.28 1.34
CA LEU A 260 -8.76 0.03 2.48
C LEU A 260 -8.85 -1.44 2.93
N LEU A 261 -10.07 -1.98 2.98
CA LEU A 261 -10.30 -3.39 3.34
C LEU A 261 -9.58 -4.34 2.37
N ALA A 262 -9.59 -4.06 1.07
CA ALA A 262 -8.87 -4.85 0.07
C ALA A 262 -7.35 -4.89 0.36
N LYS A 263 -6.76 -3.73 0.68
CA LYS A 263 -5.34 -3.62 1.06
C LYS A 263 -5.04 -4.37 2.34
N VAL A 264 -5.87 -4.23 3.36
CA VAL A 264 -5.72 -4.94 4.64
C VAL A 264 -5.77 -6.46 4.43
N LEU A 265 -6.77 -6.96 3.72
CA LEU A 265 -6.94 -8.39 3.50
C LEU A 265 -5.81 -8.99 2.64
N HIS A 266 -5.35 -8.27 1.62
CA HIS A 266 -4.21 -8.69 0.81
C HIS A 266 -2.93 -8.83 1.66
N ASN A 267 -2.61 -7.80 2.45
CA ASN A 267 -1.43 -7.82 3.31
C ASN A 267 -1.56 -8.85 4.44
N LEU A 268 -2.76 -9.02 5.01
CA LEU A 268 -3.01 -10.06 6.01
C LEU A 268 -2.81 -11.46 5.41
N GLY A 269 -3.31 -11.71 4.21
CA GLY A 269 -3.06 -12.98 3.51
C GLY A 269 -1.58 -13.21 3.22
N ALA A 270 -0.83 -12.15 2.86
CA ALA A 270 0.61 -12.26 2.64
C ALA A 270 1.37 -12.56 3.95
N ALA A 271 0.98 -11.91 5.07
CA ALA A 271 1.54 -12.17 6.39
C ALA A 271 1.24 -13.60 6.86
N LEU A 272 0.02 -14.11 6.61
CA LEU A 272 -0.38 -15.48 6.93
C LEU A 272 0.42 -16.52 6.12
N ASN A 273 0.64 -16.29 4.82
CA ASN A 273 1.53 -17.12 4.01
C ASN A 273 2.94 -17.18 4.61
N ALA A 274 3.50 -16.02 4.99
CA ALA A 274 4.83 -15.94 5.56
C ALA A 274 4.92 -16.58 6.97
N ALA A 275 3.82 -16.56 7.73
CA ALA A 275 3.69 -17.26 9.01
C ALA A 275 3.41 -18.77 8.87
N GLY A 276 3.19 -19.27 7.65
CA GLY A 276 2.86 -20.67 7.37
C GLY A 276 1.39 -21.06 7.57
N ASP A 277 0.50 -20.13 7.90
CA ASP A 277 -0.96 -20.39 7.94
C ASP A 277 -1.58 -20.18 6.55
N PHE A 278 -1.27 -21.12 5.66
CA PHE A 278 -1.76 -21.11 4.28
C PHE A 278 -3.29 -21.25 4.21
N SER A 279 -3.90 -21.94 5.17
CA SER A 279 -5.34 -22.17 5.21
C SER A 279 -6.13 -20.87 5.38
N SER A 280 -5.74 -20.04 6.34
CA SER A 280 -6.33 -18.72 6.53
C SER A 280 -5.96 -17.78 5.38
N ALA A 281 -4.74 -17.89 4.84
CA ALA A 281 -4.28 -17.02 3.76
C ALA A 281 -5.12 -17.15 2.49
N VAL A 282 -5.52 -18.38 2.13
CA VAL A 282 -6.43 -18.66 1.01
C VAL A 282 -7.71 -17.82 1.11
N GLU A 283 -8.37 -17.85 2.26
CA GLU A 283 -9.62 -17.13 2.48
C GLU A 283 -9.45 -15.61 2.39
N ARG A 284 -8.35 -15.07 2.94
CA ARG A 284 -8.04 -13.64 2.89
C ARG A 284 -7.72 -13.18 1.48
N HIS A 285 -6.93 -13.93 0.72
CA HIS A 285 -6.61 -13.60 -0.68
C HIS A 285 -7.83 -13.68 -1.59
N ARG A 286 -8.70 -14.68 -1.41
CA ARG A 286 -9.97 -14.78 -2.16
C ARG A 286 -10.87 -13.56 -1.91
N LEU A 287 -11.00 -13.13 -0.66
CA LEU A 287 -11.76 -11.92 -0.31
C LEU A 287 -11.13 -10.66 -0.94
N ALA A 288 -9.81 -10.50 -0.82
CA ALA A 288 -9.09 -9.35 -1.39
C ALA A 288 -9.20 -9.31 -2.93
N ALA A 289 -9.06 -10.45 -3.62
CA ALA A 289 -9.21 -10.56 -5.07
C ALA A 289 -10.61 -10.15 -5.54
N ARG A 290 -11.67 -10.52 -4.79
CA ARG A 290 -13.05 -10.07 -5.09
C ARG A 290 -13.20 -8.57 -4.95
N LEU A 291 -12.65 -7.98 -3.88
CA LEU A 291 -12.74 -6.53 -3.65
C LEU A 291 -11.95 -5.72 -4.69
N TYR A 292 -10.74 -6.16 -5.07
CA TYR A 292 -10.00 -5.50 -6.15
C TYR A 292 -10.67 -5.68 -7.50
N GLY A 293 -11.28 -6.85 -7.75
CA GLY A 293 -12.09 -7.09 -8.94
C GLY A 293 -13.27 -6.13 -9.07
N SER A 294 -14.03 -5.89 -7.99
CA SER A 294 -15.15 -4.93 -8.01
C SER A 294 -14.71 -3.46 -8.13
N GLN A 295 -13.46 -3.16 -7.80
CA GLN A 295 -12.86 -1.83 -7.95
C GLN A 295 -12.18 -1.61 -9.31
N GLY A 296 -12.06 -2.66 -10.14
CA GLY A 296 -11.34 -2.59 -11.42
C GLY A 296 -9.80 -2.57 -11.28
N CYS A 297 -9.26 -2.84 -10.09
CA CYS A 297 -7.82 -2.87 -9.84
C CYS A 297 -7.21 -4.21 -10.31
N ARG A 298 -7.06 -4.39 -11.62
CA ARG A 298 -6.61 -5.66 -12.24
C ARG A 298 -5.24 -6.14 -11.75
N GLY A 299 -4.28 -5.23 -11.59
CA GLY A 299 -2.93 -5.58 -11.11
C GLY A 299 -2.94 -6.08 -9.67
N ASP A 300 -3.66 -5.41 -8.76
CA ASP A 300 -3.77 -5.85 -7.37
C ASP A 300 -4.57 -7.15 -7.23
N GLN A 301 -5.61 -7.33 -8.05
CA GLN A 301 -6.33 -8.58 -8.16
C GLN A 301 -5.41 -9.73 -8.59
N ALA A 302 -4.54 -9.51 -9.59
CA ALA A 302 -3.56 -10.49 -10.05
C ALA A 302 -2.57 -10.88 -8.95
N ARG A 303 -2.08 -9.90 -8.16
CA ARG A 303 -1.21 -10.17 -6.99
C ARG A 303 -1.92 -11.03 -5.94
N CYS A 304 -3.20 -10.78 -5.67
CA CYS A 304 -3.98 -11.65 -4.78
C CYS A 304 -4.07 -13.08 -5.32
N PHE A 305 -4.31 -13.26 -6.61
CA PHE A 305 -4.35 -14.60 -7.22
C PHE A 305 -2.99 -15.31 -7.19
N SER A 306 -1.89 -14.59 -7.40
CA SER A 306 -0.54 -15.15 -7.28
C SER A 306 -0.26 -15.64 -5.85
N ASN A 307 -0.57 -14.82 -4.85
CA ASN A 307 -0.36 -15.20 -3.44
C ASN A 307 -1.33 -16.30 -2.96
N LEU A 308 -2.56 -16.32 -3.50
CA LEU A 308 -3.50 -17.41 -3.31
C LEU A 308 -2.93 -18.72 -3.87
N ALA A 309 -2.38 -18.67 -5.08
CA ALA A 309 -1.82 -19.85 -5.74
C ALA A 309 -0.64 -20.43 -4.95
N ILE A 310 0.24 -19.58 -4.42
CA ILE A 310 1.33 -19.99 -3.52
C ILE A 310 0.75 -20.71 -2.29
N ALA A 311 -0.27 -20.15 -1.65
CA ALA A 311 -0.92 -20.77 -0.49
C ALA A 311 -1.53 -22.14 -0.82
N CYS A 312 -2.29 -22.25 -1.93
CA CYS A 312 -2.85 -23.51 -2.41
C CYS A 312 -1.77 -24.56 -2.72
N SER A 313 -0.65 -24.13 -3.32
CA SER A 313 0.47 -25.02 -3.62
C SER A 313 1.10 -25.59 -2.35
N HIS A 314 1.25 -24.80 -1.29
CA HIS A 314 1.76 -25.29 0.00
C HIS A 314 0.78 -26.24 0.71
N LEU A 315 -0.52 -26.08 0.47
CA LEU A 315 -1.55 -27.01 0.94
C LEU A 315 -1.64 -28.30 0.08
N GLY A 316 -0.86 -28.40 -0.99
CA GLY A 316 -0.86 -29.53 -1.91
C GLY A 316 -2.00 -29.52 -2.94
N ASP A 317 -2.79 -28.45 -3.01
CA ASP A 317 -3.80 -28.26 -4.05
C ASP A 317 -3.16 -27.62 -5.30
N ASP A 318 -2.37 -28.43 -6.01
CA ASP A 318 -1.69 -28.02 -7.24
C ASP A 318 -2.67 -27.61 -8.34
N GLN A 319 -3.91 -28.09 -8.31
CA GLN A 319 -4.92 -27.78 -9.34
C GLN A 319 -5.46 -26.36 -9.13
N GLU A 320 -5.91 -26.03 -7.90
CA GLU A 320 -6.35 -24.66 -7.59
C GLU A 320 -5.19 -23.66 -7.70
N ALA A 321 -3.97 -24.06 -7.32
CA ALA A 321 -2.78 -23.24 -7.50
C ALA A 321 -2.57 -22.88 -8.99
N ALA A 322 -2.63 -23.87 -9.88
CA ALA A 322 -2.47 -23.63 -11.31
C ALA A 322 -3.58 -22.73 -11.88
N GLU A 323 -4.83 -22.92 -11.48
CA GLU A 323 -5.96 -22.06 -11.89
C GLU A 323 -5.77 -20.61 -11.43
N SER A 324 -5.34 -20.43 -10.19
CA SER A 324 -5.07 -19.11 -9.60
C SER A 324 -3.89 -18.42 -10.29
N PHE A 325 -2.80 -19.14 -10.58
CA PHE A 325 -1.69 -18.58 -11.36
C PHE A 325 -2.09 -18.20 -12.80
N ILE A 326 -2.99 -18.95 -13.45
CA ILE A 326 -3.51 -18.56 -14.77
C ILE A 326 -4.27 -17.23 -14.69
N LEU A 327 -5.10 -17.05 -13.66
CA LEU A 327 -5.80 -15.78 -13.44
C LEU A 327 -4.84 -14.63 -13.15
N ALA A 328 -3.80 -14.88 -12.34
CA ALA A 328 -2.75 -13.89 -12.09
C ALA A 328 -1.99 -13.51 -13.37
N LEU A 329 -1.61 -14.49 -14.18
CA LEU A 329 -0.90 -14.27 -15.45
C LEU A 329 -1.72 -13.43 -16.43
N GLN A 330 -3.03 -13.71 -16.53
CA GLN A 330 -3.94 -12.90 -17.34
C GLN A 330 -3.98 -11.46 -16.84
N GLY A 331 -4.12 -11.25 -15.54
CA GLY A 331 -4.17 -9.90 -14.96
C GLY A 331 -2.88 -9.11 -15.14
N PHE A 332 -1.70 -9.74 -14.99
CA PHE A 332 -0.42 -9.08 -15.23
C PHE A 332 -0.19 -8.74 -16.70
N ARG A 333 -0.66 -9.59 -17.63
CA ARG A 333 -0.69 -9.28 -19.07
C ARG A 333 -1.57 -8.08 -19.39
N ASP A 334 -2.76 -8.01 -18.79
CA ASP A 334 -3.69 -6.90 -18.97
C ASP A 334 -3.08 -5.58 -18.47
N THR A 335 -2.24 -5.61 -17.43
CA THR A 335 -1.54 -4.41 -16.90
C THR A 335 -0.17 -4.15 -17.50
N GLY A 336 0.38 -5.08 -18.29
CA GLY A 336 1.73 -4.99 -18.85
C GLY A 336 2.86 -5.13 -17.82
N ASP A 337 2.61 -5.78 -16.68
CA ASP A 337 3.63 -6.01 -15.63
C ASP A 337 4.49 -7.23 -16.01
N ARG A 338 5.49 -6.99 -16.85
CA ARG A 338 6.34 -8.05 -17.44
C ARG A 338 7.15 -8.82 -16.40
N LEU A 339 7.60 -8.16 -15.33
CA LEU A 339 8.36 -8.84 -14.28
C LEU A 339 7.46 -9.80 -13.50
N ALA A 340 6.25 -9.37 -13.15
CA ALA A 340 5.27 -10.25 -12.50
C ALA A 340 4.81 -11.38 -13.44
N GLU A 341 4.67 -11.13 -14.75
CA GLU A 341 4.41 -12.19 -15.74
C GLU A 341 5.49 -13.29 -15.69
N VAL A 342 6.77 -12.91 -15.67
CA VAL A 342 7.90 -13.86 -15.58
C VAL A 342 7.78 -14.71 -14.32
N GLN A 343 7.60 -14.08 -13.16
CA GLN A 343 7.48 -14.77 -11.87
C GLN A 343 6.31 -15.75 -11.87
N VAL A 344 5.12 -15.33 -12.33
CA VAL A 344 3.95 -16.22 -12.36
C VAL A 344 4.15 -17.38 -13.35
N CYS A 345 4.78 -17.14 -14.49
CA CYS A 345 5.11 -18.22 -15.43
C CYS A 345 6.04 -19.27 -14.81
N GLU A 346 7.05 -18.86 -14.04
CA GLU A 346 7.94 -19.78 -13.30
C GLU A 346 7.14 -20.64 -12.31
N HIS A 347 6.34 -20.01 -11.45
CA HIS A 347 5.58 -20.74 -10.43
C HIS A 347 4.53 -21.68 -11.04
N LEU A 348 3.83 -21.23 -12.10
CA LEU A 348 2.88 -22.07 -12.82
C LEU A 348 3.57 -23.25 -13.53
N ALA A 349 4.78 -23.04 -14.06
CA ALA A 349 5.57 -24.13 -14.64
C ALA A 349 5.91 -25.17 -13.58
N GLU A 350 6.26 -24.74 -12.36
CA GLU A 350 6.54 -25.64 -11.25
C GLU A 350 5.32 -26.45 -10.82
N CYS A 351 4.13 -25.84 -10.74
CA CYS A 351 2.87 -26.55 -10.53
C CYS A 351 2.65 -27.64 -11.60
N TYR A 352 2.93 -27.33 -12.86
CA TYR A 352 2.82 -28.33 -13.93
C TYR A 352 3.89 -29.41 -13.90
N LEU A 353 5.10 -29.13 -13.40
CA LEU A 353 6.11 -30.16 -13.16
C LEU A 353 5.63 -31.14 -12.07
N ARG A 354 5.08 -30.65 -10.95
CA ARG A 354 4.48 -31.50 -9.91
C ARG A 354 3.34 -32.38 -10.45
N GLN A 355 2.51 -31.82 -11.32
CA GLN A 355 1.44 -32.55 -12.01
C GLN A 355 1.91 -33.44 -13.16
N LYS A 356 3.23 -33.55 -13.42
CA LYS A 356 3.85 -34.30 -14.53
C LYS A 356 3.40 -33.85 -15.93
N LYS A 357 2.91 -32.60 -16.05
CA LYS A 357 2.53 -31.96 -17.33
C LYS A 357 3.74 -31.24 -17.95
N LEU A 358 4.80 -32.01 -18.24
CA LEU A 358 6.12 -31.49 -18.61
C LEU A 358 6.12 -30.55 -19.81
N GLN A 359 5.33 -30.84 -20.84
CA GLN A 359 5.24 -29.98 -22.04
C GLN A 359 4.72 -28.58 -21.72
N LYS A 360 3.70 -28.48 -20.86
CA LYS A 360 3.16 -27.18 -20.43
C LYS A 360 4.17 -26.38 -19.62
N ALA A 361 4.94 -27.04 -18.76
CA ALA A 361 6.00 -26.38 -18.00
C ALA A 361 7.09 -25.81 -18.92
N VAL A 362 7.53 -26.57 -19.93
CA VAL A 362 8.49 -26.11 -20.94
C VAL A 362 7.96 -24.90 -21.72
N GLU A 363 6.69 -24.91 -22.11
CA GLU A 363 6.05 -23.77 -22.78
C GLU A 363 6.04 -22.51 -21.90
N LEU A 364 5.77 -22.67 -20.60
CA LEU A 364 5.76 -21.54 -19.65
C LEU A 364 7.14 -20.97 -19.40
N TYR A 365 8.18 -21.79 -19.26
CA TYR A 365 9.55 -21.28 -19.15
C TYR A 365 9.99 -20.52 -20.42
N LYS A 366 9.58 -20.98 -21.61
CA LYS A 366 9.79 -20.23 -22.86
C LYS A 366 9.02 -18.90 -22.86
N GLN A 367 7.79 -18.88 -22.38
CA GLN A 367 7.01 -17.65 -22.23
C GLN A 367 7.68 -16.68 -21.25
N ALA A 368 8.17 -17.18 -20.11
CA ALA A 368 8.91 -16.39 -19.13
C ALA A 368 10.15 -15.75 -19.76
N LEU A 369 10.97 -16.51 -20.50
CA LEU A 369 12.13 -15.97 -21.22
C LEU A 369 11.75 -14.90 -22.26
N SER A 370 10.63 -15.10 -22.97
CA SER A 370 10.13 -14.12 -23.93
C SER A 370 9.59 -12.85 -23.28
N ALA A 371 8.99 -12.94 -22.09
CA ALA A 371 8.57 -11.77 -21.33
C ALA A 371 9.79 -11.02 -20.76
N LEU A 372 10.78 -11.77 -20.29
CA LEU A 372 12.03 -11.24 -19.73
C LEU A 372 12.83 -10.42 -20.74
N SER A 373 12.83 -10.79 -22.03
CA SER A 373 13.53 -10.03 -23.07
C SER A 373 13.02 -8.60 -23.27
N HIS A 374 11.85 -8.28 -22.70
CA HIS A 374 11.28 -6.94 -22.70
C HIS A 374 11.55 -6.17 -21.39
N CYS A 375 12.27 -6.77 -20.43
CA CYS A 375 12.70 -6.15 -19.19
C CYS A 375 14.14 -5.63 -19.32
N LYS A 376 14.41 -4.40 -18.88
CA LYS A 376 15.75 -3.78 -18.92
C LYS A 376 16.66 -4.20 -17.76
N GLU A 377 16.10 -4.78 -16.69
CA GLU A 377 16.78 -5.06 -15.43
C GLU A 377 16.42 -6.47 -14.93
N ALA A 378 17.12 -7.49 -15.42
CA ALA A 378 16.90 -8.86 -14.94
C ALA A 378 18.18 -9.72 -14.98
N GLU A 379 19.27 -9.17 -14.45
CA GLU A 379 20.51 -9.91 -14.26
C GLU A 379 20.26 -11.16 -13.38
N GLY A 380 20.76 -12.32 -13.79
CA GLY A 380 20.61 -13.61 -13.08
C GLY A 380 19.26 -14.32 -13.24
N VAL A 381 18.15 -13.63 -13.53
CA VAL A 381 16.83 -14.25 -13.76
C VAL A 381 16.84 -15.10 -15.04
N GLN A 382 17.51 -14.61 -16.08
CA GLN A 382 17.63 -15.33 -17.35
C GLN A 382 18.35 -16.68 -17.17
N ASP A 383 19.47 -16.69 -16.45
CA ASP A 383 20.26 -17.91 -16.24
C ASP A 383 19.46 -18.94 -15.44
N ARG A 384 18.78 -18.51 -14.37
CA ARG A 384 17.88 -19.35 -13.58
C ARG A 384 16.75 -19.95 -14.43
N LEU A 385 16.13 -19.14 -15.30
CA LEU A 385 15.09 -19.62 -16.22
C LEU A 385 15.62 -20.64 -17.23
N VAL A 386 16.82 -20.41 -17.77
CA VAL A 386 17.46 -21.34 -18.70
C VAL A 386 17.79 -22.66 -18.01
N GLU A 387 18.29 -22.63 -16.77
CA GLU A 387 18.54 -23.83 -15.98
C GLU A 387 17.26 -24.63 -15.73
N ARG A 388 16.20 -23.96 -15.26
CA ARG A 388 14.88 -24.57 -15.01
C ARG A 388 14.26 -25.15 -16.28
N LEU A 389 14.38 -24.44 -17.41
CA LEU A 389 13.95 -24.93 -18.73
C LEU A 389 14.74 -26.17 -19.16
N THR A 390 16.06 -26.17 -18.96
CA THR A 390 16.94 -27.29 -19.31
C THR A 390 16.59 -28.54 -18.50
N ALA A 391 16.38 -28.39 -17.20
CA ALA A 391 15.94 -29.46 -16.33
C ALA A 391 14.57 -30.03 -16.77
N ALA A 392 13.60 -29.16 -17.08
CA ALA A 392 12.29 -29.58 -17.57
C ALA A 392 12.37 -30.34 -18.91
N LEU A 393 13.25 -29.92 -19.82
CA LEU A 393 13.50 -30.61 -21.10
C LEU A 393 14.14 -31.98 -20.89
N GLN A 394 15.14 -32.09 -20.01
CA GLN A 394 15.77 -33.37 -19.66
C GLN A 394 14.77 -34.35 -19.05
N LEU A 395 13.89 -33.88 -18.15
CA LEU A 395 12.80 -34.69 -17.60
C LEU A 395 11.84 -35.16 -18.70
N SER A 396 11.51 -34.31 -19.68
CA SER A 396 10.65 -34.69 -20.80
C SER A 396 11.30 -35.74 -21.71
N LEU A 397 12.61 -35.64 -21.95
CA LEU A 397 13.37 -36.59 -22.77
C LEU A 397 13.52 -37.95 -22.07
N THR A 398 13.81 -37.96 -20.77
CA THR A 398 13.91 -39.21 -20.00
C THR A 398 12.55 -39.92 -19.84
N ALA A 399 11.46 -39.16 -19.70
CA ALA A 399 10.10 -39.72 -19.68
C ALA A 399 9.70 -40.38 -21.01
N THR A 400 10.15 -39.84 -22.14
CA THR A 400 9.90 -40.41 -23.48
C THR A 400 10.80 -41.60 -23.80
N GLN A 401 11.98 -41.70 -23.18
CA GLN A 401 12.94 -42.80 -23.39
C GLN A 401 12.72 -44.04 -22.49
N ARG A 402 11.74 -44.05 -21.56
CA ARG A 402 11.44 -45.27 -20.79
C ARG A 402 11.01 -46.41 -21.73
N PRO A 403 11.70 -47.56 -21.74
CA PRO A 403 11.34 -48.67 -22.61
C PRO A 403 9.93 -49.15 -22.28
N ARG A 404 9.09 -49.33 -23.30
CA ARG A 404 7.78 -49.99 -23.13
C ARG A 404 8.01 -51.36 -22.48
N PRO A 405 7.29 -51.74 -21.41
CA PRO A 405 7.40 -53.09 -20.88
C PRO A 405 7.12 -54.08 -22.01
N HIS A 406 8.02 -55.04 -22.20
CA HIS A 406 7.84 -56.11 -23.16
C HIS A 406 6.48 -56.76 -22.91
N ARG A 407 5.51 -56.53 -23.80
CA ARG A 407 4.28 -57.33 -23.83
C ARG A 407 4.73 -58.79 -24.01
N PRO A 408 4.38 -59.72 -23.12
CA PRO A 408 4.54 -61.14 -23.40
C PRO A 408 3.79 -61.43 -24.71
N ARG A 409 4.45 -62.12 -25.64
CA ARG A 409 3.79 -62.58 -26.87
C ARG A 409 2.54 -63.39 -26.48
N PRO A 410 1.39 -63.20 -27.14
CA PRO A 410 0.26 -64.11 -26.95
C PRO A 410 0.73 -65.51 -27.36
N HIS A 411 0.61 -66.48 -26.46
CA HIS A 411 0.84 -67.87 -26.78
C HIS A 411 -0.11 -68.28 -27.91
N LEU A 412 0.42 -68.80 -29.01
CA LEU A 412 -0.38 -69.48 -30.03
C LEU A 412 -1.08 -70.69 -29.40
N PRO A 413 -2.36 -70.97 -29.72
CA PRO A 413 -3.01 -72.18 -29.27
C PRO A 413 -2.37 -73.39 -29.96
N GLN A 414 -1.91 -74.37 -29.19
CA GLN A 414 -1.57 -75.68 -29.73
C GLN A 414 -2.84 -76.47 -30.11
N PRO A 415 -2.79 -77.33 -31.13
CA PRO A 415 -3.96 -78.04 -31.61
C PRO A 415 -4.35 -79.19 -30.67
N HIS A 416 -5.65 -79.43 -30.66
CA HIS A 416 -6.37 -80.45 -29.90
C HIS A 416 -5.82 -81.87 -30.04
N SER A 417 -5.77 -82.58 -28.91
CA SER A 417 -5.93 -84.04 -28.87
C SER A 417 -6.64 -84.44 -27.58
N SER A 418 -7.84 -85.00 -27.73
CA SER A 418 -8.66 -85.65 -26.70
C SER A 418 -8.81 -87.15 -27.07
N PRO A 419 -9.40 -88.02 -26.22
CA PRO A 419 -9.32 -88.17 -24.77
C PRO A 419 -8.98 -89.62 -24.33
N GLY A 420 -8.62 -89.85 -23.07
CA GLY A 420 -8.37 -91.19 -22.53
C GLY A 420 -8.61 -91.31 -21.02
N HIS A 421 -9.77 -91.87 -20.69
CA HIS A 421 -10.29 -92.49 -19.46
C HIS A 421 -9.43 -92.69 -18.17
N GLN A 422 -10.18 -92.54 -17.06
CA GLN A 422 -10.28 -93.38 -15.84
C GLN A 422 -9.55 -93.01 -14.53
N ASP A 423 -10.40 -92.64 -13.56
CA ASP A 423 -10.61 -93.28 -12.25
C ASP A 423 -9.79 -92.95 -10.97
N VAL A 424 -10.58 -92.51 -9.97
CA VAL A 424 -10.67 -92.98 -8.56
C VAL A 424 -9.73 -92.40 -7.47
N ARG A 425 -10.39 -91.60 -6.60
CA ARG A 425 -10.38 -91.54 -5.11
C ARG A 425 -9.05 -91.63 -4.33
N LYS A 426 -8.86 -90.67 -3.41
CA LYS A 426 -9.00 -90.89 -1.94
C LYS A 426 -8.90 -89.58 -1.12
N LEU A 427 -9.66 -89.55 -0.03
CA LEU A 427 -9.77 -88.54 1.02
C LEU A 427 -8.52 -88.51 1.94
N ASP A 428 -8.34 -87.40 2.67
CA ASP A 428 -8.39 -87.26 4.15
C ASP A 428 -7.59 -86.00 4.59
N VAL A 429 -7.83 -85.22 5.65
CA VAL A 429 -8.85 -85.07 6.72
C VAL A 429 -8.48 -83.78 7.51
N ALA A 430 -9.50 -83.11 8.08
CA ALA A 430 -9.49 -82.21 9.26
C ALA A 430 -8.80 -80.81 9.18
N ARG A 431 -9.30 -79.74 9.80
CA ARG A 431 -10.23 -79.62 10.95
C ARG A 431 -10.94 -78.26 11.01
N LEU A 432 -12.11 -78.30 11.65
CA LEU A 432 -13.15 -77.29 11.87
C LEU A 432 -12.89 -76.36 13.08
N ALA A 433 -13.77 -75.34 13.13
CA ALA A 433 -14.44 -74.71 14.30
C ALA A 433 -13.94 -73.30 14.66
N ALA A 434 -14.78 -72.30 15.00
CA ALA A 434 -16.18 -72.32 15.41
C ALA A 434 -16.87 -70.97 15.12
N ASN A 435 -18.19 -71.06 14.91
CA ASN A 435 -19.18 -69.97 14.93
C ASN A 435 -19.63 -69.64 16.38
N GLN A 436 -20.33 -68.50 16.52
CA GLN A 436 -21.55 -68.21 17.32
C GLN A 436 -21.46 -66.79 17.93
N HIS A 437 -22.48 -65.92 18.04
CA HIS A 437 -23.93 -65.85 17.73
C HIS A 437 -24.27 -64.32 17.67
N LEU A 438 -25.07 -63.80 16.72
CA LEU A 438 -26.48 -63.33 16.83
C LEU A 438 -26.82 -62.57 18.14
N ASP A 439 -27.40 -61.35 18.13
CA ASP A 439 -28.79 -61.02 17.73
C ASP A 439 -28.97 -59.48 17.57
N GLU A 440 -29.66 -59.01 16.52
CA GLU A 440 -30.99 -58.35 16.52
C GLU A 440 -31.06 -56.95 17.19
N GLN A 441 -31.57 -55.86 16.58
CA GLN A 441 -32.90 -55.73 15.97
C GLN A 441 -33.03 -54.42 15.16
N ARG A 442 -33.67 -54.56 13.97
CA ARG A 442 -34.80 -53.79 13.39
C ARG A 442 -34.82 -52.24 13.36
N VAL A 443 -35.42 -51.50 12.43
CA VAL A 443 -36.21 -51.61 11.16
C VAL A 443 -36.58 -50.13 10.89
N GLU A 444 -36.53 -49.49 9.71
CA GLU A 444 -37.43 -49.62 8.56
C GLU A 444 -37.02 -48.56 7.49
N SER A 445 -37.01 -48.98 6.22
CA SER A 445 -37.05 -48.18 4.97
C SER A 445 -38.48 -47.61 4.73
N PRO A 446 -38.87 -46.84 3.67
CA PRO A 446 -38.28 -46.81 2.31
C PRO A 446 -38.41 -45.50 1.46
N GLY A 447 -37.80 -45.52 0.26
CA GLY A 447 -38.53 -45.21 -0.99
C GLY A 447 -38.38 -43.83 -1.66
N ALA A 448 -37.50 -43.80 -2.67
CA ALA A 448 -37.62 -43.16 -4.00
C ALA A 448 -38.28 -41.78 -4.20
N LYS A 449 -37.59 -40.90 -4.96
CA LYS A 449 -38.10 -40.37 -6.25
C LYS A 449 -37.05 -39.55 -7.01
N ALA A 450 -36.96 -39.85 -8.30
CA ALA A 450 -36.33 -39.04 -9.32
C ALA A 450 -37.34 -38.02 -9.85
N GLU A 451 -36.90 -36.79 -10.12
CA GLU A 451 -37.61 -35.86 -11.00
C GLU A 451 -36.65 -35.20 -11.98
N LYS A 452 -37.01 -35.32 -13.26
CA LYS A 452 -36.57 -34.49 -14.37
C LYS A 452 -37.35 -33.18 -14.33
N SER A 453 -36.73 -32.06 -14.67
CA SER A 453 -37.45 -30.95 -15.30
C SER A 453 -36.58 -30.30 -16.38
N SER A 454 -37.22 -30.13 -17.53
CA SER A 454 -36.75 -29.43 -18.72
C SER A 454 -37.36 -28.03 -18.77
N GLY A 455 -36.64 -27.03 -19.26
CA GLY A 455 -37.20 -25.73 -19.63
C GLY A 455 -36.28 -24.97 -20.60
N ARG A 456 -36.72 -24.84 -21.85
CA ARG A 456 -36.11 -24.08 -22.97
C ARG A 456 -36.49 -22.60 -22.92
N GLN A 457 -35.61 -21.72 -23.45
CA GLN A 457 -35.85 -20.59 -24.40
C GLN A 457 -34.59 -19.67 -24.36
N ALA A 458 -33.76 -19.48 -25.40
CA ALA A 458 -33.92 -18.96 -26.77
C ALA A 458 -33.87 -17.42 -26.90
N ALA A 459 -32.79 -16.96 -27.57
CA ALA A 459 -32.61 -15.76 -28.41
C ALA A 459 -32.58 -14.34 -27.78
N ALA A 460 -31.49 -13.59 -27.98
CA ALA A 460 -31.34 -12.63 -29.10
C ALA A 460 -30.11 -11.70 -28.91
N ASP A 461 -29.26 -11.62 -29.94
CA ASP A 461 -28.36 -10.47 -30.21
C ASP A 461 -29.20 -9.22 -30.58
N PRO A 462 -28.58 -8.02 -30.56
CA PRO A 462 -28.19 -7.48 -31.86
C PRO A 462 -26.83 -6.78 -31.90
N GLU A 463 -26.29 -6.81 -33.12
CA GLU A 463 -25.17 -6.02 -33.62
C GLU A 463 -25.42 -4.50 -33.56
N GLY A 464 -24.33 -3.74 -33.50
CA GLY A 464 -24.32 -2.31 -33.76
C GLY A 464 -22.88 -1.77 -33.78
N GLY A 465 -22.22 -1.86 -34.94
CA GLY A 465 -20.92 -1.24 -35.17
C GLY A 465 -21.04 0.19 -35.72
N VAL A 466 -20.14 1.10 -35.32
CA VAL A 466 -19.64 2.23 -36.14
C VAL A 466 -18.20 2.55 -35.70
N THR A 467 -17.30 2.69 -36.68
CA THR A 467 -15.85 2.97 -36.63
C THR A 467 -15.54 4.51 -36.65
N PRO A 468 -14.32 4.99 -36.94
CA PRO A 468 -13.26 5.35 -35.97
C PRO A 468 -12.86 6.85 -36.01
N GLY A 469 -12.31 7.36 -34.90
CA GLY A 469 -11.72 8.71 -34.83
C GLY A 469 -10.21 8.66 -34.57
N ARG A 470 -9.40 8.97 -35.59
CA ARG A 470 -7.97 9.27 -35.49
C ARG A 470 -7.77 10.62 -34.80
N HIS A 471 -6.80 10.72 -33.88
CA HIS A 471 -5.92 11.89 -33.82
C HIS A 471 -4.56 11.50 -33.21
N LEU A 472 -3.52 11.76 -33.99
CA LEU A 472 -2.09 11.76 -33.66
C LEU A 472 -1.77 12.95 -32.74
N SER A 473 -0.86 12.78 -31.78
CA SER A 473 0.11 13.80 -31.33
C SER A 473 1.19 13.12 -30.48
N GLU A 474 2.44 13.38 -30.86
CA GLU A 474 3.73 12.84 -30.38
C GLU A 474 4.15 13.31 -28.96
N PRO A 475 5.19 12.71 -28.34
CA PRO A 475 5.61 12.95 -26.96
C PRO A 475 6.76 13.98 -26.85
N PRO A 476 7.14 14.43 -25.65
CA PRO A 476 8.50 14.87 -25.36
C PRO A 476 9.19 13.89 -24.38
N GLU A 477 10.30 13.28 -24.79
CA GLU A 477 11.70 13.60 -24.38
C GLU A 477 11.94 13.40 -22.87
N GLU A 478 12.49 12.25 -22.47
CA GLU A 478 13.94 12.01 -22.28
C GLU A 478 14.62 13.05 -21.36
N LEU A 479 14.80 12.65 -20.09
CA LEU A 479 15.94 13.10 -19.29
C LEU A 479 16.66 11.88 -18.73
N GLN A 480 17.92 11.80 -19.15
CA GLN A 480 18.92 10.79 -18.89
C GLN A 480 19.48 10.85 -17.46
N GLN A 481 19.79 9.64 -16.98
CA GLN A 481 21.01 9.24 -16.27
C GLN A 481 21.24 9.59 -14.80
N GLY A 482 21.68 8.54 -14.09
CA GLY A 482 22.25 8.53 -12.75
C GLY A 482 22.48 7.10 -12.27
N GLU A 483 23.29 6.33 -13.00
CA GLU A 483 23.78 4.98 -12.65
C GLU A 483 24.87 5.00 -11.55
N LEU A 484 25.19 3.78 -11.06
CA LEU A 484 26.42 3.26 -10.38
C LEU A 484 26.21 2.81 -8.92
N TRP A 485 26.11 1.52 -8.56
CA TRP A 485 27.01 0.33 -8.67
C TRP A 485 28.11 0.22 -7.58
N LEU A 486 28.08 -0.91 -6.83
CA LEU A 486 29.18 -1.87 -6.49
C LEU A 486 29.20 -2.37 -5.03
N ASP A 487 28.54 -3.52 -4.81
CA ASP A 487 29.11 -4.88 -4.65
C ASP A 487 30.36 -5.19 -3.76
N ARG A 488 30.24 -6.36 -3.09
CA ARG A 488 31.25 -7.32 -2.55
C ARG A 488 31.95 -7.08 -1.19
N ALA A 489 31.77 -8.07 -0.29
CA ALA A 489 32.77 -9.13 -0.08
C ALA A 489 32.25 -10.27 0.83
N ASN A 490 32.51 -11.51 0.40
CA ASN A 490 32.57 -12.75 1.20
C ASN A 490 34.00 -13.29 1.04
N PRO A 491 34.65 -13.89 2.05
CA PRO A 491 34.73 -15.37 2.11
C PRO A 491 34.73 -15.91 3.57
N HIS A 492 34.26 -17.13 3.87
CA HIS A 492 35.03 -18.38 3.74
C HIS A 492 34.14 -19.63 3.98
N THR A 493 34.66 -20.73 3.44
CA THR A 493 34.22 -22.11 3.32
C THR A 493 34.29 -22.93 4.62
N ASP A 494 33.30 -23.79 4.90
CA ASP A 494 33.41 -25.27 4.77
C ASP A 494 32.30 -26.05 5.52
N SER A 495 31.98 -27.19 4.92
CA SER A 495 31.37 -28.42 5.47
C SER A 495 29.87 -28.67 5.30
N GLU A 496 29.65 -29.81 4.66
CA GLU A 496 28.42 -30.50 4.29
C GLU A 496 27.45 -30.77 5.47
N ALA A 497 26.18 -30.43 5.28
CA ALA A 497 25.01 -31.19 5.76
C ALA A 497 23.72 -30.56 5.21
N SER A 498 22.93 -31.38 4.50
CA SER A 498 21.46 -31.28 4.33
C SER A 498 20.87 -29.90 4.01
N SER A 499 20.65 -29.64 2.72
CA SER A 499 20.00 -28.45 2.17
C SER A 499 18.64 -28.15 2.82
N PRO A 500 18.47 -27.03 3.56
CA PRO A 500 17.15 -26.44 3.71
C PRO A 500 16.83 -25.71 2.41
N GLU A 501 15.65 -25.96 1.85
CA GLU A 501 15.10 -25.15 0.76
C GLU A 501 15.21 -23.67 1.14
N GLN A 502 15.97 -22.92 0.35
CA GLN A 502 16.10 -21.48 0.49
C GLN A 502 14.70 -20.90 0.37
N LEU A 503 14.15 -20.37 1.47
CA LEU A 503 13.09 -19.38 1.40
C LEU A 503 13.64 -18.25 0.54
N GLU A 504 13.27 -18.21 -0.74
CA GLU A 504 13.44 -17.03 -1.56
C GLU A 504 12.85 -15.85 -0.76
N SER A 505 13.53 -14.71 -0.82
CA SER A 505 13.09 -13.46 -0.22
C SER A 505 11.58 -13.28 -0.43
N PRO A 506 10.84 -12.81 0.60
CA PRO A 506 9.40 -12.60 0.51
C PRO A 506 9.19 -11.76 -0.74
N PRO A 507 8.12 -12.00 -1.52
CA PRO A 507 7.88 -11.29 -2.76
C PRO A 507 8.18 -9.83 -2.48
N SER A 508 9.18 -9.29 -3.19
CA SER A 508 9.65 -7.94 -2.96
C SER A 508 8.40 -7.09 -2.89
N CYS A 509 8.22 -6.43 -1.75
CA CYS A 509 7.16 -5.46 -1.58
C CYS A 509 7.54 -4.21 -2.40
N SER A 510 7.95 -4.39 -3.65
CA SER A 510 7.91 -3.44 -4.74
C SER A 510 6.45 -3.34 -5.21
N GLY A 511 5.54 -3.14 -4.26
CA GLY A 511 4.42 -2.28 -4.52
C GLY A 511 5.05 -0.93 -4.75
N ASP A 512 5.14 -0.56 -6.02
CA ASP A 512 5.42 0.80 -6.45
C ASP A 512 4.81 1.79 -5.44
N LEU A 513 5.69 2.46 -4.68
CA LEU A 513 5.42 3.79 -4.13
C LEU A 513 5.31 4.83 -5.26
N ARG A 514 5.11 4.39 -6.51
CA ARG A 514 4.72 5.23 -7.64
C ARG A 514 3.21 5.21 -7.78
N LYS A 515 2.64 6.30 -7.29
CA LYS A 515 1.28 6.78 -7.58
C LYS A 515 0.15 5.94 -6.98
N SER A 516 0.22 5.64 -5.67
CA SER A 516 -0.96 6.06 -4.89
C SER A 516 -0.98 7.58 -5.04
N GLY A 517 -1.98 8.14 -5.72
CA GLY A 517 -2.25 9.56 -5.63
C GLY A 517 -2.20 9.88 -4.15
N SER A 518 -1.15 10.58 -3.73
CA SER A 518 -1.04 11.07 -2.37
C SER A 518 -2.39 11.70 -2.09
N PRO A 519 -3.08 11.42 -0.97
CA PRO A 519 -4.02 12.41 -0.50
C PRO A 519 -3.21 13.70 -0.54
N GLU A 520 -3.62 14.68 -1.36
CA GLU A 520 -2.93 15.96 -1.46
C GLU A 520 -2.56 16.29 -0.03
N ALA A 521 -1.26 16.30 0.27
CA ALA A 521 -0.82 16.69 1.58
C ALA A 521 -1.24 18.15 1.64
N SER A 522 -2.45 18.38 2.16
CA SER A 522 -2.98 19.68 2.49
C SER A 522 -2.12 20.09 3.66
N TRP A 523 -0.93 20.59 3.32
CA TRP A 523 -0.18 21.44 4.18
C TRP A 523 -1.17 22.46 4.73
N ARG A 524 -1.18 22.68 6.04
CA ARG A 524 -2.00 23.74 6.61
C ARG A 524 -1.06 24.81 7.06
N SER A 525 -1.00 25.87 6.28
CA SER A 525 -0.27 27.07 6.64
C SER A 525 -0.74 27.58 8.00
N CYS A 526 0.20 28.03 8.83
CA CYS A 526 -0.12 28.69 10.09
C CYS A 526 -0.70 30.08 9.78
N LEU A 527 -1.89 30.35 10.29
CA LEU A 527 -2.63 31.57 9.99
C LEU A 527 -2.71 32.47 11.22
N CYS A 528 -2.75 33.77 10.97
CA CYS A 528 -2.69 34.78 12.00
C CYS A 528 -4.07 35.41 12.27
N SER A 529 -4.47 35.51 13.54
CA SER A 529 -5.55 36.40 13.98
C SER A 529 -5.08 37.85 14.09
N LEU A 530 -6.01 38.80 13.94
CA LEU A 530 -5.72 40.23 14.11
C LEU A 530 -5.70 40.67 15.58
N MET A 531 -6.44 39.96 16.44
CA MET A 531 -6.25 39.95 17.89
C MET A 531 -4.93 39.25 18.22
#